data_AF-A0A096AEV0-F1
#
_entry.id   AF-A0A096AEV0-F1
#
_cell.length_a   1.000
_cell.length_b   1.000
_cell.length_c   1.000
_cell.angle_alpha   90.00
_cell.angle_beta   90.00
_cell.angle_gamma   90.00
#
_symmetry.space_group_name_H-M   'P 1'
#
loop_
_entity.id
_entity.type
_entity.pdbx_description
1 polymer ?
#
loop_
_entity_poly.entity_id
_entity_poly.type
_entity_poly.pdbx_seq_one_letter_code
_entity_poly.pdbx_strand_id
1 'polypeptide(L)'
;MSKYNSKEKNIQDIDLDNPELQNALQIIQFTHNSLFLTGKAGTGKSTLLRYIAQTTKKKCVILAPTGIAAINAGGSTLHSFFKLPFHPLLPDDQRYSVRHLRKTLKYNGDKVKLLREVELIIIDEISMVRADIIDFIDKLLRVYTRNMREPFGGKQLLLVGDIYQLEPVVKEEDRRLLQPYYPSNFFFDAKIFREHPLVSIELTKVYRQSDPTFIAILDHIRTNQATVHDFNMINKRVNTTTSLHNEDTPSPFTITLSSKRDTVDWINNEGLSQLPGTPTMFLGEIKGDFPESSLPTPIELNIKLGAHIMFIKNDIEHQWVNGTLGIITGIDEEEGMLYVRTEEGQDLQVQRELWENVRYTFNEEEKKIEEEQIGTYIQFPIKLAWAITVHKSQGLTFNNVNIDFTDGVFAGGQAYVALSRCTSLEGITLKTPLKHSEVFVRAEVNHFAHHFNDNNLISKALKQSKADREYSDAIKAFDKGNFDSFLQNFFLAIHSRYDIERPIIQRYIRRKLNIINLLRNEIKQLKKERKEKEQVLKKLSVEYVLMGKDCEREGMTDAAINNYKKALELCADNPEAKKKLKRLNAEN
;
A
#
# COMPACT_ATOMS: atom_id res chain seq x y z
N MET A 1 -9.22 -23.42 16.51
CA MET A 1 -8.98 -22.49 17.64
C MET A 1 -7.50 -22.52 17.96
N SER A 2 -6.88 -21.35 18.09
CA SER A 2 -5.43 -21.09 18.23
C SER A 2 -4.60 -21.10 16.94
N LYS A 3 -4.57 -19.93 16.27
CA LYS A 3 -3.54 -19.38 15.36
C LYS A 3 -4.17 -18.15 14.72
N TYR A 4 -3.99 -16.95 15.27
CA TYR A 4 -4.20 -15.64 14.59
C TYR A 4 -3.95 -14.39 15.48
N ASN A 5 -3.40 -14.53 16.70
CA ASN A 5 -3.27 -13.40 17.64
C ASN A 5 -1.95 -12.59 17.57
N SER A 6 -1.07 -12.81 16.59
CA SER A 6 0.21 -12.06 16.52
C SER A 6 0.12 -10.70 15.81
N LYS A 7 -1.04 -10.32 15.26
CA LYS A 7 -1.21 -9.02 14.55
C LYS A 7 -1.73 -7.87 15.43
N GLU A 8 -2.12 -8.10 16.69
CA GLU A 8 -2.85 -7.10 17.48
C GLU A 8 -1.98 -6.16 18.35
N LYS A 9 -0.71 -6.47 18.61
CA LYS A 9 0.06 -5.77 19.67
C LYS A 9 0.76 -4.45 19.28
N ASN A 10 0.69 -3.98 18.04
CA ASN A 10 1.33 -2.71 17.61
C ASN A 10 0.36 -1.52 17.42
N ILE A 11 -0.93 -1.70 17.71
CA ILE A 11 -1.97 -0.68 17.42
C ILE A 11 -2.26 0.21 18.64
N GLN A 12 -1.96 -0.25 19.86
CA GLN A 12 -2.40 0.41 21.09
C GLN A 12 -1.62 1.69 21.47
N ASP A 13 -0.45 1.94 20.86
CA ASP A 13 0.41 3.09 21.21
C ASP A 13 0.49 4.20 20.13
N ILE A 14 -0.46 4.24 19.19
CA ILE A 14 -0.50 5.34 18.21
C ILE A 14 -1.07 6.60 18.86
N ASP A 15 -0.31 7.69 18.78
CA ASP A 15 -0.69 9.03 19.18
C ASP A 15 -1.76 9.59 18.23
N LEU A 16 -3.02 9.22 18.48
CA LEU A 16 -4.18 9.68 17.72
C LEU A 16 -4.52 11.15 17.97
N ASP A 17 -3.92 11.79 18.96
CA ASP A 17 -4.09 13.22 19.25
C ASP A 17 -3.20 14.11 18.37
N ASN A 18 -2.27 13.51 17.62
CA ASN A 18 -1.42 14.22 16.68
C ASN A 18 -2.25 14.80 15.49
N PRO A 19 -2.28 16.13 15.31
CA PRO A 19 -3.15 16.77 14.32
C PRO A 19 -2.72 16.46 12.87
N GLU A 20 -1.43 16.33 12.59
CA GLU A 20 -0.92 15.94 11.27
C GLU A 20 -1.36 14.51 10.91
N LEU A 21 -1.34 13.60 11.88
CA LEU A 21 -1.82 12.24 11.73
C LEU A 21 -3.33 12.20 11.46
N GLN A 22 -4.13 12.96 12.20
CA GLN A 22 -5.57 13.05 11.99
C GLN A 22 -5.91 13.59 10.59
N ASN A 23 -5.20 14.62 10.13
CA ASN A 23 -5.38 15.16 8.78
C ASN A 23 -5.07 14.11 7.70
N ALA A 24 -3.96 13.37 7.85
CA ALA A 24 -3.60 12.29 6.93
C ALA A 24 -4.68 11.19 6.89
N LEU A 25 -5.19 10.76 8.05
CA LEU A 25 -6.27 9.77 8.13
C LEU A 25 -7.54 10.24 7.44
N GLN A 26 -7.95 11.50 7.64
CA GLN A 26 -9.15 12.03 7.00
C GLN A 26 -9.03 12.10 5.48
N ILE A 27 -7.87 12.50 4.95
CA ILE A 27 -7.63 12.54 3.51
C ILE A 27 -7.65 11.12 2.94
N ILE A 28 -6.97 10.17 3.57
CA ILE A 28 -6.90 8.79 3.07
C ILE A 28 -8.23 8.07 3.18
N GLN A 29 -9.02 8.25 4.24
CA GLN A 29 -10.28 7.53 4.40
C GLN A 29 -11.38 8.05 3.49
N PHE A 30 -11.43 9.36 3.26
CA PHE A 30 -12.62 10.01 2.69
C PHE A 30 -12.41 10.71 1.33
N THR A 31 -11.16 10.83 0.83
CA THR A 31 -10.90 11.37 -0.53
C THR A 31 -10.32 10.34 -1.48
N HIS A 32 -10.23 10.67 -2.77
CA HIS A 32 -9.33 9.98 -3.72
C HIS A 32 -8.03 10.77 -3.98
N ASN A 33 -7.76 11.83 -3.21
CA ASN A 33 -6.59 12.68 -3.39
C ASN A 33 -5.34 11.94 -2.90
N SER A 34 -4.31 11.89 -3.76
CA SER A 34 -3.04 11.30 -3.37
C SER A 34 -2.36 12.17 -2.30
N LEU A 35 -1.72 11.52 -1.33
CA LEU A 35 -1.08 12.14 -0.19
C LEU A 35 0.39 11.75 -0.14
N PHE A 36 1.25 12.73 0.09
CA PHE A 36 2.63 12.52 0.51
C PHE A 36 2.75 12.74 2.02
N LEU A 37 3.19 11.71 2.71
CA LEU A 37 3.45 11.71 4.13
C LEU A 37 4.98 11.66 4.34
N THR A 38 5.51 12.75 4.90
CA THR A 38 6.93 12.89 5.22
C THR A 38 7.13 13.13 6.70
N GLY A 39 8.38 13.15 7.13
CA GLY A 39 8.75 13.43 8.51
C GLY A 39 10.18 13.01 8.78
N LYS A 40 10.72 13.49 9.90
CA LYS A 40 12.07 13.16 10.37
C LYS A 40 12.23 11.67 10.66
N ALA A 41 13.49 11.23 10.79
CA ALA A 41 13.76 9.91 11.34
C ALA A 41 13.09 9.78 12.72
N GLY A 42 12.41 8.66 12.97
CA GLY A 42 11.78 8.41 14.28
C GLY A 42 10.44 9.11 14.54
N THR A 43 9.77 9.69 13.53
CA THR A 43 8.44 10.32 13.68
C THR A 43 7.25 9.35 13.57
N GLY A 44 7.50 8.04 13.48
CA GLY A 44 6.43 7.02 13.45
C GLY A 44 5.79 6.77 12.07
N LYS A 45 6.39 7.21 10.96
CA LYS A 45 5.87 7.00 9.59
C LYS A 45 5.43 5.56 9.28
N SER A 46 6.30 4.58 9.52
CA SER A 46 6.01 3.16 9.25
C SER A 46 4.91 2.60 10.16
N THR A 47 4.81 3.10 11.39
CA THR A 47 3.74 2.76 12.33
C THR A 47 2.38 3.27 11.82
N LEU A 48 2.33 4.53 11.37
CA LEU A 48 1.13 5.11 10.77
C LEU A 48 0.71 4.39 9.48
N LEU A 49 1.68 4.02 8.64
CA LEU A 49 1.42 3.23 7.43
C LEU A 49 0.70 1.92 7.74
N ARG A 50 1.21 1.14 8.70
CA ARG A 50 0.61 -0.15 9.10
C ARG A 50 -0.79 0.05 9.66
N TYR A 51 -0.99 1.08 10.47
CA TYR A 51 -2.31 1.43 11.00
C TYR A 51 -3.30 1.77 9.89
N ILE A 52 -2.90 2.57 8.90
CA ILE A 52 -3.75 2.91 7.75
C ILE A 52 -4.13 1.65 6.98
N ALA A 53 -3.16 0.78 6.68
CA ALA A 53 -3.39 -0.45 5.93
C ALA A 53 -4.39 -1.40 6.63
N GLN A 54 -4.37 -1.45 7.97
CA GLN A 54 -5.25 -2.32 8.76
C GLN A 54 -6.64 -1.71 9.04
N THR A 55 -6.75 -0.38 9.17
CA THR A 55 -8.00 0.29 9.57
C THR A 55 -8.80 0.83 8.39
N THR A 56 -8.17 1.02 7.22
CA THR A 56 -8.86 1.55 6.05
C THR A 56 -9.89 0.54 5.52
N LYS A 57 -11.05 1.06 5.08
CA LYS A 57 -12.06 0.27 4.37
C LYS A 57 -11.70 0.06 2.89
N LYS A 58 -10.70 0.81 2.40
CA LYS A 58 -10.27 0.74 1.00
C LYS A 58 -9.48 -0.52 0.75
N LYS A 59 -9.71 -1.15 -0.39
CA LYS A 59 -8.89 -2.28 -0.84
C LYS A 59 -7.47 -1.76 -1.13
N CYS A 60 -6.54 -2.02 -0.22
CA CYS A 60 -5.19 -1.44 -0.29
C CYS A 60 -4.12 -2.48 -0.65
N VAL A 61 -3.03 -2.00 -1.23
CA VAL A 61 -1.79 -2.77 -1.45
C VAL A 61 -0.61 -1.96 -0.96
N ILE A 62 0.36 -2.62 -0.32
CA ILE A 62 1.58 -1.99 0.19
C ILE A 62 2.74 -2.36 -0.72
N LEU A 63 3.43 -1.35 -1.22
CA LEU A 63 4.54 -1.46 -2.15
C LEU A 63 5.76 -0.71 -1.64
N ALA A 64 6.94 -1.12 -2.09
CA ALA A 64 8.20 -0.42 -1.81
C ALA A 64 9.18 -0.55 -2.99
N PRO A 65 10.20 0.33 -3.11
CA PRO A 65 11.18 0.26 -4.20
C PRO A 65 12.16 -0.90 -4.08
N THR A 66 12.52 -1.32 -2.85
CA THR A 66 13.52 -2.37 -2.60
C THR A 66 12.91 -3.58 -1.90
N GLY A 67 13.52 -4.76 -2.07
CA GLY A 67 13.03 -6.01 -1.47
C GLY A 67 12.97 -5.95 0.06
N ILE A 68 14.01 -5.40 0.71
CA ILE A 68 14.07 -5.27 2.18
C ILE A 68 12.98 -4.32 2.68
N ALA A 69 12.78 -3.17 2.02
CA ALA A 69 11.71 -2.24 2.38
C ALA A 69 10.33 -2.87 2.18
N ALA A 70 10.13 -3.64 1.11
CA ALA A 70 8.86 -4.34 0.85
C ALA A 70 8.57 -5.36 1.95
N ILE A 71 9.54 -6.18 2.33
CA ILE A 71 9.42 -7.15 3.43
C ILE A 71 9.09 -6.43 4.76
N ASN A 72 9.82 -5.37 5.09
CA ASN A 72 9.62 -4.60 6.34
C ASN A 72 8.26 -3.90 6.42
N ALA A 73 7.73 -3.45 5.28
CA ALA A 73 6.41 -2.85 5.17
C ALA A 73 5.28 -3.90 5.14
N GLY A 74 5.60 -5.19 4.99
CA GLY A 74 4.61 -6.26 4.83
C GLY A 74 3.96 -6.24 3.45
N GLY A 75 4.75 -5.93 2.41
CA GLY A 75 4.28 -5.73 1.05
C GLY A 75 5.16 -6.37 -0.03
N SER A 76 4.98 -5.93 -1.27
CA SER A 76 5.75 -6.40 -2.43
C SER A 76 6.52 -5.26 -3.12
N THR A 77 7.49 -5.56 -3.96
CA THR A 77 8.23 -4.50 -4.66
C THR A 77 7.39 -3.89 -5.79
N LEU A 78 7.60 -2.59 -6.09
CA LEU A 78 6.99 -1.93 -7.26
C LEU A 78 7.24 -2.69 -8.56
N HIS A 79 8.48 -3.16 -8.74
CA HIS A 79 8.91 -3.90 -9.93
C HIS A 79 8.18 -5.25 -10.05
N SER A 80 8.06 -6.00 -8.95
CA SER A 80 7.32 -7.28 -8.97
C SER A 80 5.82 -7.05 -9.20
N PHE A 81 5.22 -6.10 -8.47
CA PHE A 81 3.78 -5.86 -8.55
C PHE A 81 3.35 -5.35 -9.92
N PHE A 82 4.03 -4.36 -10.48
CA PHE A 82 3.69 -3.77 -11.78
C PHE A 82 4.49 -4.36 -12.95
N LYS A 83 5.25 -5.44 -12.73
CA LYS A 83 6.15 -6.03 -13.75
C LYS A 83 6.99 -4.97 -14.48
N LEU A 84 7.55 -4.02 -13.73
CA LEU A 84 8.29 -2.90 -14.29
C LEU A 84 9.66 -3.37 -14.80
N PRO A 85 10.12 -2.89 -15.96
CA PRO A 85 11.50 -3.10 -16.38
C PRO A 85 12.47 -2.28 -15.53
N PHE A 86 13.72 -2.74 -15.42
CA PHE A 86 14.77 -2.04 -14.65
C PHE A 86 15.50 -0.93 -15.41
N HIS A 87 15.19 -0.73 -16.70
CA HIS A 87 15.75 0.35 -17.51
C HIS A 87 14.89 1.63 -17.41
N PRO A 88 15.41 2.81 -17.77
CA PRO A 88 14.63 4.04 -17.81
C PRO A 88 13.38 3.93 -18.69
N LEU A 89 12.27 4.51 -18.22
CA LEU A 89 10.97 4.45 -18.88
C LEU A 89 10.65 5.77 -19.57
N LEU A 90 11.06 5.90 -20.83
CA LEU A 90 10.88 7.14 -21.58
C LEU A 90 9.39 7.36 -21.93
N PRO A 91 8.86 8.59 -21.78
CA PRO A 91 7.47 8.90 -22.14
C PRO A 91 7.11 8.56 -23.59
N ASP A 92 8.06 8.72 -24.50
CA ASP A 92 7.91 8.55 -25.96
C ASP A 92 8.29 7.14 -26.46
N ASP A 93 8.59 6.20 -25.55
CA ASP A 93 8.87 4.82 -25.94
C ASP A 93 7.61 4.16 -26.54
N GLN A 94 7.67 3.87 -27.85
CA GLN A 94 6.55 3.29 -28.60
C GLN A 94 6.10 1.92 -28.06
N ARG A 95 7.00 1.17 -27.41
CA ARG A 95 6.71 -0.13 -26.78
C ARG A 95 5.69 0.02 -25.65
N TYR A 96 5.73 1.15 -24.96
CA TYR A 96 4.85 1.46 -23.83
C TYR A 96 3.82 2.54 -24.16
N SER A 97 3.55 2.76 -25.44
CA SER A 97 2.42 3.59 -25.87
C SER A 97 1.10 2.98 -25.40
N VAL A 98 0.07 3.81 -25.21
CA VAL A 98 -1.28 3.39 -24.78
C VAL A 98 -1.83 2.22 -25.62
N ARG A 99 -1.50 2.17 -26.91
CA ARG A 99 -1.93 1.11 -27.85
C ARG A 99 -1.15 -0.19 -27.68
N HIS A 100 0.14 -0.11 -27.35
CA HIS A 100 1.04 -1.28 -27.28
C HIS A 100 1.25 -1.79 -25.86
N LEU A 101 0.91 -1.02 -24.82
CA LEU A 101 1.16 -1.37 -23.42
C LEU A 101 0.59 -2.74 -23.04
N ARG A 102 -0.62 -3.08 -23.50
CA ARG A 102 -1.23 -4.40 -23.24
C ARG A 102 -0.56 -5.55 -24.00
N LYS A 103 0.13 -5.25 -25.11
CA LYS A 103 0.90 -6.25 -25.87
C LYS A 103 2.25 -6.51 -25.21
N THR A 104 2.89 -5.47 -24.69
CA THR A 104 4.20 -5.55 -24.04
C THR A 104 4.09 -6.07 -22.60
N LEU A 105 3.19 -5.50 -21.80
CA LEU A 105 2.91 -5.96 -20.43
C LEU A 105 1.69 -6.89 -20.42
N LYS A 106 1.91 -8.19 -20.66
CA LYS A 106 0.82 -9.17 -20.62
C LYS A 106 0.42 -9.48 -19.17
N TYR A 107 -0.66 -8.85 -18.72
CA TYR A 107 -1.32 -9.18 -17.45
C TYR A 107 -2.40 -10.22 -17.67
N ASN A 108 -2.43 -11.22 -16.80
CA ASN A 108 -3.52 -12.20 -16.74
C ASN A 108 -4.82 -11.54 -16.23
N GLY A 109 -5.94 -12.25 -16.39
CA GLY A 109 -7.26 -11.76 -15.97
C GLY A 109 -7.28 -11.29 -14.51
N ASP A 110 -6.69 -12.09 -13.62
CA ASP A 110 -6.68 -11.83 -12.17
C ASP A 110 -5.92 -10.56 -11.83
N LYS A 111 -4.75 -10.33 -12.45
CA LYS A 111 -3.98 -9.09 -12.23
C LYS A 111 -4.74 -7.88 -12.75
N VAL A 112 -5.40 -7.98 -13.90
CA VAL A 112 -6.22 -6.89 -14.43
C VAL A 112 -7.41 -6.61 -13.52
N LYS A 113 -8.03 -7.64 -12.94
CA LYS A 113 -9.12 -7.51 -11.98
C LYS A 113 -8.62 -6.86 -10.69
N LEU A 114 -7.51 -7.33 -10.13
CA LEU A 114 -6.84 -6.73 -8.98
C LEU A 114 -6.60 -5.23 -9.20
N LEU A 115 -5.96 -4.84 -10.31
CA LEU A 115 -5.69 -3.42 -10.59
C LEU A 115 -6.97 -2.57 -10.72
N ARG A 116 -8.10 -3.16 -11.10
CA ARG A 116 -9.40 -2.47 -11.14
C ARG A 116 -10.02 -2.31 -9.76
N GLU A 117 -9.82 -3.28 -8.89
CA GLU A 117 -10.46 -3.37 -7.58
C GLU A 117 -9.66 -2.68 -6.46
N VAL A 118 -8.33 -2.61 -6.57
CA VAL A 118 -7.49 -1.79 -5.68
C VAL A 118 -8.05 -0.37 -5.64
N GLU A 119 -8.06 0.27 -4.49
CA GLU A 119 -8.51 1.66 -4.31
C GLU A 119 -7.38 2.56 -3.79
N LEU A 120 -6.52 1.99 -2.93
CA LEU A 120 -5.38 2.67 -2.31
C LEU A 120 -4.09 1.90 -2.61
N ILE A 121 -3.08 2.59 -3.12
CA ILE A 121 -1.73 2.05 -3.29
C ILE A 121 -0.80 2.82 -2.36
N ILE A 122 -0.22 2.11 -1.40
CA ILE A 122 0.73 2.68 -0.46
C ILE A 122 2.13 2.38 -0.98
N ILE A 123 2.99 3.40 -1.08
CA ILE A 123 4.38 3.26 -1.48
C ILE A 123 5.27 3.76 -0.34
N ASP A 124 5.92 2.85 0.37
CA ASP A 124 6.92 3.18 1.39
C ASP A 124 8.28 3.48 0.75
N GLU A 125 9.12 4.25 1.44
CA GLU A 125 10.42 4.75 0.98
C GLU A 125 10.38 5.42 -0.41
N ILE A 126 9.36 6.25 -0.65
CA ILE A 126 9.12 6.90 -1.95
C ILE A 126 10.29 7.77 -2.44
N SER A 127 11.15 8.26 -1.54
CA SER A 127 12.32 9.07 -1.89
C SER A 127 13.29 8.35 -2.83
N MET A 128 13.33 7.02 -2.82
CA MET A 128 14.15 6.22 -3.75
C MET A 128 13.50 5.98 -5.12
N VAL A 129 12.24 6.39 -5.32
CA VAL A 129 11.51 6.14 -6.56
C VAL A 129 11.73 7.28 -7.54
N ARG A 130 11.97 6.92 -8.80
CA ARG A 130 12.21 7.89 -9.87
C ARG A 130 10.90 8.48 -10.44
N ALA A 131 10.98 9.69 -10.98
CA ALA A 131 9.87 10.38 -11.64
C ALA A 131 9.23 9.55 -12.78
N ASP A 132 10.05 8.91 -13.62
CA ASP A 132 9.58 8.10 -14.76
C ASP A 132 8.74 6.90 -14.31
N ILE A 133 9.08 6.31 -13.16
CA ILE A 133 8.32 5.18 -12.59
C ILE A 133 6.92 5.62 -12.19
N ILE A 134 6.75 6.81 -11.59
CA ILE A 134 5.44 7.32 -11.18
C ILE A 134 4.55 7.58 -12.41
N ASP A 135 5.06 8.27 -13.43
CA ASP A 135 4.31 8.53 -14.65
C ASP A 135 3.98 7.23 -15.41
N PHE A 136 4.88 6.24 -15.35
CA PHE A 136 4.60 4.93 -15.92
C PHE A 136 3.50 4.18 -15.18
N ILE A 137 3.49 4.24 -13.84
CA ILE A 137 2.41 3.68 -13.01
C ILE A 137 1.08 4.37 -13.33
N ASP A 138 1.05 5.70 -13.48
CA ASP A 138 -0.14 6.43 -13.92
C ASP A 138 -0.65 5.91 -15.28
N LYS A 139 0.22 5.89 -16.29
CA LYS A 139 -0.11 5.40 -17.64
C LYS A 139 -0.66 3.97 -17.61
N LEU A 140 -0.01 3.09 -16.85
CA LEU A 140 -0.41 1.70 -16.67
C LEU A 140 -1.79 1.59 -16.02
N LEU A 141 -1.99 2.25 -14.88
CA LEU A 141 -3.25 2.19 -14.16
C LEU A 141 -4.40 2.73 -15.02
N ARG A 142 -4.24 3.86 -15.72
CA ARG A 142 -5.24 4.40 -16.64
C ARG A 142 -5.65 3.39 -17.73
N VAL A 143 -4.68 2.70 -18.33
CA VAL A 143 -4.91 1.71 -19.39
C VAL A 143 -5.62 0.45 -18.89
N TYR A 144 -5.20 -0.12 -17.75
CA TYR A 144 -5.79 -1.38 -17.25
C TYR A 144 -7.13 -1.18 -16.52
N THR A 145 -7.32 -0.03 -15.88
CA THR A 145 -8.61 0.37 -15.29
C THR A 145 -9.61 0.88 -16.32
N ARG A 146 -9.15 1.22 -17.54
CA ARG A 146 -9.95 1.87 -18.61
C ARG A 146 -10.45 3.26 -18.20
N ASN A 147 -9.76 3.91 -17.26
CA ASN A 147 -10.07 5.26 -16.81
C ASN A 147 -8.92 6.20 -17.22
N MET A 148 -9.01 6.76 -18.43
CA MET A 148 -7.97 7.68 -18.93
C MET A 148 -8.13 9.11 -18.40
N ARG A 149 -9.23 9.43 -17.70
CA ARG A 149 -9.57 10.80 -17.30
C ARG A 149 -9.01 11.17 -15.94
N GLU A 150 -9.01 10.22 -15.02
CA GLU A 150 -8.55 10.42 -13.64
C GLU A 150 -7.05 10.07 -13.51
N PRO A 151 -6.30 10.78 -12.65
CA PRO A 151 -4.95 10.40 -12.26
C PRO A 151 -4.93 8.98 -11.69
N PHE A 152 -3.91 8.22 -12.04
CA PHE A 152 -3.71 6.82 -11.66
C PHE A 152 -4.93 5.94 -11.94
N GLY A 153 -5.76 6.29 -12.94
CA GLY A 153 -7.01 5.56 -13.22
C GLY A 153 -8.09 5.68 -12.14
N GLY A 154 -8.03 6.72 -11.30
CA GLY A 154 -8.91 6.94 -10.15
C GLY A 154 -8.45 6.24 -8.87
N LYS A 155 -7.20 5.76 -8.83
CA LYS A 155 -6.59 5.16 -7.63
C LYS A 155 -5.94 6.24 -6.79
N GLN A 156 -6.05 6.09 -5.47
CA GLN A 156 -5.38 6.97 -4.53
C GLN A 156 -3.98 6.44 -4.22
N LEU A 157 -2.97 7.31 -4.23
CA LEU A 157 -1.63 6.97 -3.75
C LEU A 157 -1.41 7.55 -2.35
N LEU A 158 -0.85 6.73 -1.46
CA LEU A 158 -0.23 7.19 -0.22
C LEU A 158 1.28 6.98 -0.35
N LEU A 159 2.00 8.07 -0.51
CA LEU A 159 3.45 8.09 -0.68
C LEU A 159 4.08 8.38 0.67
N VAL A 160 4.90 7.47 1.20
CA VAL A 160 5.52 7.60 2.52
C VAL A 160 7.04 7.58 2.34
N GLY A 161 7.74 8.50 2.99
CA GLY A 161 9.19 8.52 2.97
C GLY A 161 9.77 9.81 3.54
N ASP A 162 11.07 10.00 3.39
CA ASP A 162 11.77 11.21 3.81
C ASP A 162 12.64 11.71 2.65
N ILE A 163 12.28 12.86 2.08
CA ILE A 163 12.95 13.41 0.88
C ILE A 163 14.39 13.86 1.14
N TYR A 164 14.75 14.09 2.40
CA TYR A 164 16.10 14.50 2.79
C TYR A 164 17.04 13.31 3.02
N GLN A 165 16.53 12.08 2.89
CA GLN A 165 17.34 10.87 2.90
C GLN A 165 17.93 10.62 1.50
N LEU A 166 18.00 9.36 1.07
CA LEU A 166 18.71 8.97 -0.13
C LEU A 166 17.91 9.29 -1.39
N GLU A 167 18.58 9.94 -2.35
CA GLU A 167 18.06 10.15 -3.69
C GLU A 167 17.96 8.82 -4.47
N PRO A 168 17.10 8.75 -5.51
CA PRO A 168 17.05 7.58 -6.38
C PRO A 168 18.42 7.28 -7.00
N VAL A 169 18.87 6.04 -6.92
CA VAL A 169 20.14 5.62 -7.55
C VAL A 169 19.93 5.50 -9.06
N VAL A 170 20.54 6.42 -9.82
CA VAL A 170 20.44 6.48 -11.29
C VAL A 170 21.84 6.48 -11.90
N LYS A 171 22.09 5.60 -12.87
CA LYS A 171 23.35 5.60 -13.62
C LYS A 171 23.44 6.87 -14.48
N GLU A 172 24.65 7.34 -14.76
CA GLU A 172 24.84 8.58 -15.51
C GLU A 172 24.26 8.49 -16.94
N GLU A 173 24.34 7.31 -17.58
CA GLU A 173 23.71 7.05 -18.87
C GLU A 173 22.17 7.18 -18.80
N ASP A 174 21.57 6.57 -17.79
CA ASP A 174 20.13 6.62 -17.54
C ASP A 174 19.65 8.05 -17.26
N ARG A 175 20.44 8.82 -16.50
CA ARG A 175 20.18 10.22 -16.19
C ARG A 175 20.13 11.07 -17.46
N ARG A 176 21.08 10.89 -18.39
CA ARG A 176 21.10 11.61 -19.67
C ARG A 176 19.88 11.32 -20.54
N LEU A 177 19.34 10.10 -20.47
CA LEU A 177 18.13 9.72 -21.20
C LEU A 177 16.86 10.37 -20.61
N LEU A 178 16.81 10.56 -19.30
CA LEU A 178 15.64 11.12 -18.59
C LEU A 178 15.61 12.65 -18.57
N GLN A 179 16.78 13.30 -18.57
CA GLN A 179 16.94 14.75 -18.47
C GLN A 179 16.06 15.58 -19.45
N PRO A 180 15.83 15.16 -20.71
CA PRO A 180 14.95 15.93 -21.61
C PRO A 180 13.47 15.94 -21.19
N TYR A 181 13.04 14.97 -20.39
CA TYR A 181 11.64 14.78 -20.03
C TYR A 181 11.30 15.24 -18.61
N TYR A 182 12.29 15.20 -17.72
CA TYR A 182 12.13 15.44 -16.29
C TYR A 182 13.17 16.46 -15.79
N PRO A 183 12.76 17.46 -14.99
CA PRO A 183 13.68 18.44 -14.39
C PRO A 183 14.70 17.77 -13.47
N SER A 184 14.24 16.78 -12.71
CA SER A 184 15.07 15.94 -11.85
C SER A 184 14.55 14.49 -11.84
N ASN A 185 15.29 13.60 -11.19
CA ASN A 185 14.91 12.20 -11.06
C ASN A 185 13.92 11.96 -9.90
N PHE A 186 13.63 12.94 -9.05
CA PHE A 186 12.80 12.74 -7.87
C PHE A 186 11.33 12.47 -8.23
N PHE A 187 10.65 11.61 -7.46
CA PHE A 187 9.26 11.23 -7.70
C PHE A 187 8.30 12.43 -7.85
N PHE A 188 8.55 13.53 -7.12
CA PHE A 188 7.70 14.72 -7.11
C PHE A 188 7.77 15.53 -8.43
N ASP A 189 8.81 15.31 -9.24
CA ASP A 189 8.96 15.93 -10.56
C ASP A 189 8.29 15.14 -11.70
N ALA A 190 7.56 14.06 -11.36
CA ALA A 190 6.71 13.34 -12.29
C ALA A 190 5.68 14.30 -12.93
N LYS A 191 5.41 14.12 -14.22
CA LYS A 191 4.56 15.04 -14.99
C LYS A 191 3.15 15.09 -14.43
N ILE A 192 2.66 13.97 -13.91
CA ILE A 192 1.33 13.87 -13.30
C ILE A 192 1.12 14.87 -12.15
N PHE A 193 2.15 15.16 -11.36
CA PHE A 193 2.03 16.06 -10.21
C PHE A 193 2.03 17.55 -10.57
N ARG A 194 2.37 17.89 -11.81
CA ARG A 194 2.23 19.27 -12.32
C ARG A 194 0.78 19.65 -12.54
N GLU A 195 -0.02 18.71 -13.04
CA GLU A 195 -1.46 18.89 -13.27
C GLU A 195 -2.28 18.60 -12.02
N HIS A 196 -1.80 17.67 -11.19
CA HIS A 196 -2.45 17.24 -9.96
C HIS A 196 -1.51 17.39 -8.76
N PRO A 197 -1.42 18.59 -8.15
CA PRO A 197 -0.54 18.86 -7.03
C PRO A 197 -0.76 17.89 -5.87
N LEU A 198 0.35 17.36 -5.36
CA LEU A 198 0.38 16.39 -4.29
C LEU A 198 0.20 17.08 -2.93
N VAL A 199 -0.81 16.66 -2.16
CA VAL A 199 -0.96 17.15 -0.79
C VAL A 199 0.17 16.57 0.04
N SER A 200 0.93 17.40 0.76
CA SER A 200 2.11 16.99 1.51
C SER A 200 1.96 17.31 2.99
N ILE A 201 2.06 16.30 3.85
CA ILE A 201 1.98 16.41 5.31
C ILE A 201 3.32 15.97 5.92
N GLU A 202 3.97 16.84 6.68
CA GLU A 202 5.18 16.53 7.44
C GLU A 202 4.84 16.28 8.92
N LEU A 203 5.19 15.08 9.40
CA LEU A 203 5.15 14.71 10.82
C LEU A 203 6.32 15.36 11.55
N THR A 204 6.02 16.20 12.55
CA THR A 204 7.01 17.01 13.28
C THR A 204 7.47 16.37 14.58
N LYS A 205 6.62 15.58 15.26
CA LYS A 205 6.91 14.95 16.55
C LYS A 205 7.83 13.73 16.40
N VAL A 206 9.01 13.77 17.02
CA VAL A 206 10.00 12.69 17.04
C VAL A 206 9.83 11.85 18.31
N TYR A 207 9.78 10.52 18.16
CA TYR A 207 9.61 9.58 19.28
C TYR A 207 10.89 8.77 19.61
N ARG A 208 11.85 8.69 18.68
CA ARG A 208 12.98 7.74 18.76
C ARG A 208 14.20 8.25 19.55
N GLN A 209 14.48 9.55 19.53
CA GLN A 209 15.74 10.11 20.02
C GLN A 209 15.50 10.92 21.30
N SER A 210 16.34 10.71 22.30
CA SER A 210 16.23 11.36 23.63
C SER A 210 17.11 12.60 23.81
N ASP A 211 18.21 12.72 23.06
CA ASP A 211 19.15 13.85 23.16
C ASP A 211 18.76 15.03 22.25
N PRO A 212 18.31 16.18 22.81
CA PRO A 212 17.91 17.35 22.03
C PRO A 212 19.05 17.96 21.21
N THR A 213 20.29 17.86 21.69
CA THR A 213 21.46 18.46 21.04
C THR A 213 21.80 17.72 19.76
N PHE A 214 21.84 16.39 19.84
CA PHE A 214 22.09 15.54 18.68
C PHE A 214 20.95 15.63 17.65
N ILE A 215 19.69 15.72 18.09
CA ILE A 215 18.55 15.96 17.20
C ILE A 215 18.72 17.27 16.42
N ALA A 216 19.11 18.36 17.10
CA ALA A 216 19.33 19.65 16.44
C ALA A 216 20.45 19.58 15.38
N ILE A 217 21.56 18.91 15.69
CA ILE A 217 22.66 18.68 14.74
C ILE A 217 22.16 17.89 13.52
N LEU A 218 21.42 16.80 13.73
CA LEU A 218 20.85 15.99 12.65
C LEU A 218 19.88 16.80 11.79
N ASP A 219 19.07 17.68 12.40
CA ASP A 219 18.16 18.57 11.70
C ASP A 219 18.90 19.62 10.85
N HIS A 220 19.96 20.21 11.39
CA HIS A 220 20.79 21.15 10.62
C HIS A 220 21.49 20.44 9.44
N ILE A 221 21.94 19.20 9.62
CA ILE A 221 22.53 18.40 8.53
C ILE A 221 21.47 18.01 7.50
N ARG A 222 20.28 17.61 7.95
CA ARG A 222 19.11 17.27 7.11
C ARG A 222 18.76 18.39 6.15
N THR A 223 18.78 19.65 6.60
CA THR A 223 18.38 20.82 5.78
C THR A 223 19.54 21.58 5.16
N ASN A 224 20.78 21.07 5.28
CA ASN A 224 22.00 21.75 4.84
C ASN A 224 22.23 23.13 5.49
N GLN A 225 21.91 23.24 6.78
CA GLN A 225 22.08 24.43 7.63
C GLN A 225 23.10 24.20 8.76
N ALA A 226 23.87 23.10 8.68
CA ALA A 226 24.88 22.74 9.68
C ALA A 226 25.91 23.85 9.89
N THR A 227 26.02 24.32 11.13
CA THR A 227 26.94 25.37 11.54
C THR A 227 28.33 24.82 11.79
N VAL A 228 29.34 25.69 11.84
CA VAL A 228 30.71 25.31 12.21
C VAL A 228 30.75 24.64 13.61
N HIS A 229 29.86 25.03 14.51
CA HIS A 229 29.73 24.39 15.82
C HIS A 229 29.29 22.93 15.70
N ASP A 230 28.32 22.63 14.84
CA ASP A 230 27.83 21.27 14.60
C ASP A 230 28.93 20.37 14.04
N PHE A 231 29.68 20.86 13.04
CA PHE A 231 30.83 20.12 12.50
C PHE A 231 31.92 19.91 13.54
N ASN A 232 32.22 20.91 14.37
CA ASN A 232 33.18 20.75 15.46
C ASN A 232 32.72 19.72 16.49
N MET A 233 31.43 19.67 16.82
CA MET A 233 30.88 18.67 17.73
C MET A 233 30.97 17.26 17.15
N ILE A 234 30.60 17.08 15.89
CA ILE A 234 30.72 15.78 15.21
C ILE A 234 32.18 15.37 15.03
N ASN A 235 33.05 16.28 14.61
CA ASN A 235 34.45 15.97 14.33
C ASN A 235 35.30 15.72 15.58
N LYS A 236 34.80 16.07 16.78
CA LYS A 236 35.37 15.56 18.03
C LYS A 236 35.31 14.03 18.15
N ARG A 237 34.47 13.37 17.35
CA ARG A 237 34.30 11.90 17.30
C ARG A 237 35.23 11.20 16.31
N VAL A 238 36.18 11.92 15.71
CA VAL A 238 37.15 11.35 14.77
C VAL A 238 38.19 10.54 15.53
N ASN A 239 38.35 9.26 15.16
CA ASN A 239 39.29 8.33 15.81
C ASN A 239 39.18 8.30 17.34
N THR A 240 38.03 8.68 17.90
CA THR A 240 37.73 8.39 19.30
C THR A 240 37.49 6.90 19.38
N THR A 241 38.55 6.12 19.60
CA THR A 241 38.43 4.77 20.16
C THR A 241 37.53 4.91 21.37
N THR A 242 36.35 4.28 21.33
CA THR A 242 35.29 4.39 22.33
C THR A 242 35.89 4.17 23.72
N SER A 243 36.32 5.26 24.37
CA SER A 243 37.09 5.24 25.62
C SER A 243 36.16 5.13 26.83
N LEU A 244 34.92 4.67 26.58
CA LEU A 244 33.85 4.54 27.55
C LEU A 244 33.77 3.13 28.16
N HIS A 245 34.66 2.20 27.75
CA HIS A 245 34.89 0.97 28.46
C HIS A 245 36.39 0.84 28.75
N ASN A 246 36.72 0.72 30.04
CA ASN A 246 38.07 0.39 30.50
C ASN A 246 38.55 -0.90 29.80
N GLU A 247 39.83 -0.91 29.41
CA GLU A 247 40.60 -2.03 28.82
C GLU A 247 40.38 -2.30 27.32
N ASP A 248 41.37 -1.88 26.51
CA ASP A 248 41.96 -2.48 25.28
C ASP A 248 41.13 -3.36 24.32
N THR A 249 39.81 -3.31 24.36
CA THR A 249 38.91 -4.06 23.49
C THR A 249 37.91 -3.11 22.85
N PRO A 250 37.92 -2.93 21.51
CA PRO A 250 36.85 -2.21 20.84
C PRO A 250 35.53 -2.89 21.21
N SER A 251 34.47 -2.09 21.47
CA SER A 251 33.15 -2.64 21.73
C SER A 251 32.83 -3.67 20.63
N PRO A 252 32.59 -4.94 21.00
CA PRO A 252 32.54 -6.03 20.04
C PRO A 252 31.35 -5.91 19.07
N PHE A 253 30.45 -4.95 19.27
CA PHE A 253 29.27 -4.71 18.45
C PHE A 253 29.29 -3.38 17.69
N THR A 254 30.47 -2.89 17.29
CA THR A 254 30.57 -1.68 16.44
C THR A 254 30.41 -2.06 14.97
N ILE A 255 29.42 -1.48 14.28
CA ILE A 255 29.19 -1.67 12.84
C ILE A 255 29.78 -0.52 12.02
N THR A 256 30.43 -0.83 10.90
CA THR A 256 30.95 0.19 9.99
C THR A 256 29.95 0.54 8.88
N LEU A 257 29.60 1.82 8.74
CA LEU A 257 28.81 2.34 7.62
C LEU A 257 29.73 2.94 6.57
N SER A 258 29.66 2.42 5.34
CA SER A 258 30.44 2.94 4.21
C SER A 258 29.54 3.32 3.02
N SER A 259 30.05 4.19 2.15
CA SER A 259 29.31 4.68 0.98
C SER A 259 29.27 3.66 -0.16
N LYS A 260 30.32 2.85 -0.35
CA LYS A 260 30.47 1.90 -1.46
C LYS A 260 30.29 0.46 -1.03
N ARG A 261 29.75 -0.37 -1.94
CA ARG A 261 29.58 -1.81 -1.73
C ARG A 261 30.91 -2.55 -1.65
N ASP A 262 31.86 -2.21 -2.51
CA ASP A 262 33.16 -2.91 -2.58
C ASP A 262 33.93 -2.80 -1.25
N THR A 263 33.90 -1.61 -0.62
CA THR A 263 34.50 -1.36 0.70
C THR A 263 33.83 -2.20 1.80
N VAL A 264 32.51 -2.34 1.74
CA VAL A 264 31.72 -3.16 2.68
C VAL A 264 32.03 -4.64 2.54
N ASP A 265 32.04 -5.14 1.29
CA ASP A 265 32.32 -6.54 1.00
C ASP A 265 33.78 -6.86 1.39
N TRP A 266 34.73 -5.93 1.18
CA TRP A 266 36.11 -6.07 1.67
C TRP A 266 36.20 -6.16 3.20
N ILE A 267 35.61 -5.23 3.95
CA ILE A 267 35.64 -5.24 5.44
C ILE A 267 35.02 -6.53 5.99
N ASN A 268 33.89 -6.98 5.43
CA ASN A 268 33.23 -8.20 5.90
C ASN A 268 34.05 -9.45 5.61
N ASN A 269 34.67 -9.54 4.43
CA ASN A 269 35.53 -10.66 4.08
C ASN A 269 36.83 -10.66 4.91
N GLU A 270 37.42 -9.48 5.13
CA GLU A 270 38.59 -9.34 5.99
C GLU A 270 38.28 -9.78 7.42
N GLY A 271 37.18 -9.28 8.01
CA GLY A 271 36.74 -9.65 9.35
C GLY A 271 36.50 -11.16 9.49
N LEU A 272 35.86 -11.79 8.51
CA LEU A 272 35.68 -13.25 8.50
C LEU A 272 37.00 -14.01 8.32
N SER A 273 37.94 -13.49 7.52
CA SER A 273 39.22 -14.15 7.26
C SER A 273 40.16 -14.14 8.47
N GLN A 274 40.13 -13.07 9.27
CA GLN A 274 40.94 -12.89 10.47
C GLN A 274 40.51 -13.82 11.61
N LEU A 275 39.25 -14.28 11.62
CA LEU A 275 38.77 -15.23 12.62
C LEU A 275 39.42 -16.61 12.45
N PRO A 276 39.86 -17.24 13.55
CA PRO A 276 40.44 -18.58 13.51
C PRO A 276 39.39 -19.61 13.09
N GLY A 277 39.87 -20.74 12.54
CA GLY A 277 39.03 -21.85 12.11
C GLY A 277 38.57 -21.78 10.65
N THR A 278 38.02 -22.88 10.18
CA THR A 278 37.46 -23.02 8.82
C THR A 278 36.03 -22.48 8.79
N PRO A 279 35.63 -21.76 7.73
CA PRO A 279 34.25 -21.31 7.59
C PRO A 279 33.30 -22.49 7.37
N THR A 280 32.20 -22.51 8.10
CA THR A 280 31.06 -23.40 7.83
C THR A 280 30.15 -22.70 6.82
N MET A 281 29.76 -23.43 5.78
CA MET A 281 28.89 -22.91 4.71
C MET A 281 27.48 -23.49 4.87
N PHE A 282 26.48 -22.60 4.93
CA PHE A 282 25.08 -22.97 4.94
C PHE A 282 24.42 -22.59 3.61
N LEU A 283 23.92 -23.60 2.89
CA LEU A 283 23.19 -23.39 1.63
C LEU A 283 21.70 -23.12 1.92
N GLY A 284 21.19 -22.01 1.37
CA GLY A 284 19.79 -21.62 1.45
C GLY A 284 18.92 -22.40 0.47
N GLU A 285 17.67 -22.64 0.84
CA GLU A 285 16.72 -23.38 0.01
C GLU A 285 15.71 -22.43 -0.65
N ILE A 286 15.57 -22.53 -1.97
CA ILE A 286 14.52 -21.82 -2.71
C ILE A 286 13.46 -22.82 -3.15
N LYS A 287 12.18 -22.55 -2.84
CA LYS A 287 11.02 -23.32 -3.32
C LYS A 287 10.08 -22.39 -4.08
N GLY A 288 9.63 -22.77 -5.26
CA GLY A 288 8.74 -21.93 -6.09
C GLY A 288 9.46 -20.74 -6.74
N ASP A 289 8.74 -19.64 -6.97
CA ASP A 289 9.24 -18.45 -7.69
C ASP A 289 9.81 -17.42 -6.71
N PHE A 290 11.14 -17.47 -6.50
CA PHE A 290 11.88 -16.48 -5.70
C PHE A 290 13.14 -16.03 -6.46
N PRO A 291 13.17 -14.81 -7.02
CA PRO A 291 14.32 -14.32 -7.79
C PRO A 291 15.59 -14.17 -6.93
N GLU A 292 16.73 -14.65 -7.43
CA GLU A 292 18.04 -14.56 -6.74
C GLU A 292 18.44 -13.12 -6.39
N SER A 293 18.11 -12.16 -7.27
CA SER A 293 18.36 -10.73 -7.04
C SER A 293 17.60 -10.15 -5.84
N SER A 294 16.53 -10.80 -5.43
CA SER A 294 15.64 -10.38 -4.34
C SER A 294 15.96 -11.10 -3.03
N LEU A 295 16.97 -11.98 -3.01
CA LEU A 295 17.29 -12.77 -1.81
C LEU A 295 17.67 -11.84 -0.65
N PRO A 296 17.02 -12.00 0.51
CA PRO A 296 17.26 -11.15 1.66
C PRO A 296 18.62 -11.44 2.29
N THR A 297 19.19 -12.64 2.11
CA THR A 297 20.55 -13.05 2.51
C THR A 297 21.19 -13.95 1.44
N PRO A 298 22.53 -13.99 1.28
CA PRO A 298 23.17 -14.82 0.26
C PRO A 298 22.73 -16.29 0.34
N ILE A 299 22.63 -16.93 -0.82
CA ILE A 299 22.29 -18.36 -0.90
C ILE A 299 23.38 -19.22 -0.26
N GLU A 300 24.64 -18.86 -0.45
CA GLU A 300 25.79 -19.43 0.24
C GLU A 300 26.19 -18.51 1.40
N LEU A 301 25.88 -18.93 2.62
CA LEU A 301 26.16 -18.17 3.83
C LEU A 301 27.37 -18.78 4.56
N ASN A 302 28.52 -18.11 4.45
CA ASN A 302 29.76 -18.52 5.11
C ASN A 302 29.90 -17.86 6.49
N ILE A 303 30.06 -18.66 7.54
CA ILE A 303 30.11 -18.20 8.94
C ILE A 303 31.27 -18.90 9.68
N LYS A 304 31.81 -18.21 10.69
CA LYS A 304 32.78 -18.75 11.66
C LYS A 304 32.36 -18.42 13.09
N LEU A 305 32.89 -19.15 14.07
CA LEU A 305 32.83 -18.75 15.48
C LEU A 305 33.47 -17.37 15.64
N GLY A 306 32.81 -16.49 16.38
CA GLY A 306 33.20 -15.09 16.54
C GLY A 306 32.76 -14.17 15.41
N ALA A 307 32.04 -14.65 14.38
CA ALA A 307 31.57 -13.79 13.29
C ALA A 307 30.55 -12.76 13.77
N HIS A 308 30.74 -11.51 13.36
CA HIS A 308 29.80 -10.43 13.64
C HIS A 308 28.67 -10.50 12.62
N ILE A 309 27.45 -10.59 13.11
CA ILE A 309 26.26 -10.72 12.30
C ILE A 309 25.21 -9.67 12.67
N MET A 310 24.28 -9.45 11.76
CA MET A 310 23.11 -8.64 11.96
C MET A 310 21.89 -9.46 11.57
N PHE A 311 20.87 -9.45 12.42
CA PHE A 311 19.58 -10.02 12.10
C PHE A 311 18.85 -9.17 11.05
N ILE A 312 18.32 -9.83 10.03
CA ILE A 312 17.65 -9.17 8.90
C ILE A 312 16.13 -9.37 8.86
N LYS A 313 15.59 -10.03 9.89
CA LYS A 313 14.16 -10.35 10.05
C LYS A 313 13.80 -10.22 11.53
N ASN A 314 12.62 -9.68 11.82
CA ASN A 314 12.10 -9.62 13.19
C ASN A 314 11.72 -11.03 13.66
N ASP A 315 12.06 -11.35 14.90
CA ASP A 315 11.64 -12.59 15.53
C ASP A 315 10.16 -12.57 15.95
N ILE A 316 9.53 -13.74 15.91
CA ILE A 316 8.12 -13.94 16.29
C ILE A 316 7.95 -13.83 17.81
N GLU A 317 8.91 -14.33 18.58
CA GLU A 317 8.92 -14.24 20.04
C GLU A 317 9.48 -12.90 20.55
N HIS A 318 9.84 -12.01 19.62
CA HIS A 318 10.43 -10.70 19.89
C HIS A 318 11.77 -10.78 20.64
N GLN A 319 12.51 -11.88 20.49
CA GLN A 319 13.86 -12.01 21.02
C GLN A 319 14.85 -11.08 20.31
N TRP A 320 14.60 -10.75 19.05
CA TRP A 320 15.37 -9.75 18.29
C TRP A 320 14.51 -9.03 17.25
N VAL A 321 15.04 -7.93 16.72
CA VAL A 321 14.45 -7.15 15.63
C VAL A 321 15.43 -7.02 14.45
N ASN A 322 14.92 -6.65 13.29
CA ASN A 322 15.74 -6.37 12.12
C ASN A 322 16.71 -5.22 12.44
N GLY A 323 18.01 -5.50 12.31
CA GLY A 323 19.10 -4.61 12.69
C GLY A 323 19.83 -5.01 13.97
N THR A 324 19.27 -5.91 14.79
CA THR A 324 19.94 -6.40 16.02
C THR A 324 21.29 -7.01 15.65
N LEU A 325 22.35 -6.58 16.35
CA LEU A 325 23.70 -7.09 16.16
C LEU A 325 23.97 -8.27 17.09
N GLY A 326 24.78 -9.21 16.61
CA GLY A 326 25.11 -10.43 17.33
C GLY A 326 26.47 -10.98 16.96
N ILE A 327 27.04 -11.82 17.83
CA ILE A 327 28.28 -12.57 17.58
C ILE A 327 27.97 -14.05 17.68
N ILE A 328 28.46 -14.82 16.71
CA ILE A 328 28.30 -16.27 16.70
C ILE A 328 29.17 -16.88 17.81
N THR A 329 28.54 -17.49 18.81
CA THR A 329 29.21 -18.17 19.94
C THR A 329 29.27 -19.68 19.76
N GLY A 330 28.43 -20.26 18.90
CA GLY A 330 28.36 -21.69 18.64
C GLY A 330 27.72 -21.97 17.28
N ILE A 331 28.14 -23.05 16.64
CA ILE A 331 27.58 -23.56 15.38
C ILE A 331 27.33 -25.05 15.59
N ASP A 332 26.07 -25.47 15.47
CA ASP A 332 25.68 -26.87 15.49
C ASP A 332 25.22 -27.27 14.08
N GLU A 333 26.08 -28.00 13.37
CA GLU A 333 25.81 -28.47 12.01
C GLU A 333 24.83 -29.65 11.98
N GLU A 334 24.77 -30.46 13.05
CA GLU A 334 23.91 -31.65 13.12
C GLU A 334 22.46 -31.25 13.38
N GLU A 335 22.23 -30.35 14.34
CA GLU A 335 20.90 -29.81 14.66
C GLU A 335 20.51 -28.62 13.76
N GLY A 336 21.45 -28.07 12.99
CA GLY A 336 21.21 -26.93 12.10
C GLY A 336 20.90 -25.64 12.86
N MET A 337 21.59 -25.40 13.98
CA MET A 337 21.37 -24.28 14.89
C MET A 337 22.60 -23.37 14.97
N LEU A 338 22.36 -22.06 15.15
CA LEU A 338 23.40 -21.10 15.49
C LEU A 338 23.15 -20.54 16.88
N TYR A 339 24.21 -20.44 17.68
CA TYR A 339 24.18 -19.75 18.96
C TYR A 339 24.76 -18.36 18.77
N VAL A 340 23.98 -17.35 19.13
CA VAL A 340 24.32 -15.94 18.93
C VAL A 340 24.23 -15.20 20.26
N ARG A 341 25.28 -14.48 20.63
CA ARG A 341 25.23 -13.50 21.73
C ARG A 341 24.92 -12.12 21.18
N THR A 342 23.85 -11.50 21.63
CA THR A 342 23.46 -10.14 21.20
C THR A 342 24.28 -9.06 21.89
N GLU A 343 24.19 -7.83 21.38
CA GLU A 343 24.77 -6.64 22.03
C GLU A 343 24.24 -6.39 23.45
N GLU A 344 23.01 -6.85 23.75
CA GLU A 344 22.39 -6.77 25.09
C GLU A 344 22.86 -7.88 26.04
N GLY A 345 23.76 -8.76 25.58
CA GLY A 345 24.29 -9.88 26.36
C GLY A 345 23.37 -11.09 26.44
N GLN A 346 22.32 -11.15 25.62
CA GLN A 346 21.41 -12.29 25.56
C GLN A 346 21.98 -13.38 24.65
N ASP A 347 21.96 -14.63 25.13
CA ASP A 347 22.32 -15.80 24.33
C ASP A 347 21.06 -16.36 23.66
N LEU A 348 21.09 -16.40 22.32
CA LEU A 348 19.98 -16.77 21.47
C LEU A 348 20.30 -18.03 20.67
N GLN A 349 19.27 -18.83 20.45
CA GLN A 349 19.31 -19.95 19.51
C GLN A 349 18.60 -19.53 18.23
N VAL A 350 19.32 -19.55 17.13
CA VAL A 350 18.85 -19.06 15.84
C VAL A 350 18.69 -20.23 14.90
N GLN A 351 17.47 -20.39 14.40
CA GLN A 351 17.13 -21.40 13.40
C GLN A 351 17.00 -20.75 12.02
N ARG A 352 16.89 -21.59 11.00
CA ARG A 352 16.55 -21.12 9.65
C ARG A 352 15.14 -20.55 9.63
N GLU A 353 14.99 -19.41 9.00
CA GLU A 353 13.74 -18.70 8.83
C GLU A 353 13.26 -18.76 7.39
N LEU A 354 11.95 -18.65 7.22
CA LEU A 354 11.30 -18.67 5.92
C LEU A 354 10.93 -17.24 5.51
N TRP A 355 11.35 -16.80 4.32
CA TRP A 355 10.85 -15.61 3.66
C TRP A 355 9.88 -15.99 2.57
N GLU A 356 8.76 -15.28 2.54
CA GLU A 356 7.70 -15.47 1.56
C GLU A 356 7.82 -14.41 0.47
N ASN A 357 7.82 -14.85 -0.78
CA ASN A 357 7.56 -13.98 -1.90
C ASN A 357 6.05 -13.98 -2.13
N VAL A 358 5.40 -12.87 -1.78
CA VAL A 358 3.95 -12.72 -1.88
C VAL A 358 3.55 -12.00 -3.16
N ARG A 359 2.51 -12.53 -3.80
CA ARG A 359 1.82 -11.92 -4.93
C ARG A 359 0.40 -11.61 -4.49
N TYR A 360 -0.02 -10.38 -4.73
CA TYR A 360 -1.42 -10.02 -4.53
C TYR A 360 -2.29 -10.59 -5.63
N THR A 361 -3.38 -11.24 -5.24
CA THR A 361 -4.44 -11.71 -6.12
C THR A 361 -5.79 -11.16 -5.66
N PHE A 362 -6.78 -11.21 -6.53
CA PHE A 362 -8.13 -10.75 -6.19
C PHE A 362 -9.05 -11.96 -6.03
N ASN A 363 -9.58 -12.16 -4.82
CA ASN A 363 -10.55 -13.21 -4.55
C ASN A 363 -11.94 -12.77 -5.01
N GLU A 364 -12.54 -13.51 -5.95
CA GLU A 364 -13.84 -13.18 -6.51
C GLU A 364 -15.01 -13.42 -5.54
N GLU A 365 -14.90 -14.43 -4.68
CA GLU A 365 -15.95 -14.86 -3.74
C GLU A 365 -16.06 -13.87 -2.57
N GLU A 366 -14.94 -13.59 -1.91
CA GLU A 366 -14.88 -12.65 -0.78
C GLU A 366 -14.86 -11.18 -1.22
N LYS A 367 -14.62 -10.92 -2.51
CA LYS A 367 -14.41 -9.58 -3.09
C LYS A 367 -13.30 -8.79 -2.40
N LYS A 368 -12.28 -9.48 -1.89
CA LYS A 368 -11.11 -8.91 -1.21
C LYS A 368 -9.83 -9.15 -1.99
N ILE A 369 -8.83 -8.34 -1.70
CA ILE A 369 -7.46 -8.57 -2.16
C ILE A 369 -6.83 -9.55 -1.17
N GLU A 370 -6.27 -10.63 -1.70
CA GLU A 370 -5.62 -11.67 -0.92
C GLU A 370 -4.14 -11.74 -1.28
N GLU A 371 -3.35 -12.20 -0.31
CA GLU A 371 -1.92 -12.42 -0.45
C GLU A 371 -1.69 -13.91 -0.77
N GLU A 372 -1.15 -14.20 -1.94
CA GLU A 372 -0.77 -15.54 -2.38
C GLU A 372 0.74 -15.70 -2.31
N GLN A 373 1.22 -16.70 -1.58
CA GLN A 373 2.64 -17.04 -1.53
C GLN A 373 3.04 -17.81 -2.81
N ILE A 374 3.93 -17.23 -3.62
CA ILE A 374 4.38 -17.82 -4.91
C ILE A 374 5.73 -18.52 -4.82
N GLY A 375 6.49 -18.24 -3.77
CA GLY A 375 7.79 -18.86 -3.53
C GLY A 375 8.25 -18.60 -2.11
N THR A 376 9.16 -19.44 -1.63
CA THR A 376 9.79 -19.30 -0.33
C THR A 376 11.30 -19.42 -0.47
N TYR A 377 11.98 -18.69 0.41
CA TYR A 377 13.40 -18.83 0.61
C TYR A 377 13.63 -19.17 2.08
N ILE A 378 14.43 -20.21 2.36
CA ILE A 378 14.72 -20.67 3.72
C ILE A 378 16.22 -20.58 3.97
N GLN A 379 16.60 -19.79 4.96
CA GLN A 379 18.00 -19.58 5.38
C GLN A 379 18.04 -18.96 6.78
N PHE A 380 19.18 -18.96 7.45
CA PHE A 380 19.33 -18.21 8.69
C PHE A 380 19.05 -16.70 8.50
N PRO A 381 18.30 -16.05 9.41
CA PRO A 381 17.89 -14.64 9.32
C PRO A 381 19.01 -13.66 9.62
N ILE A 382 20.23 -13.92 9.14
CA ILE A 382 21.44 -13.16 9.47
C ILE A 382 22.27 -12.82 8.22
N LYS A 383 23.12 -11.80 8.38
CA LYS A 383 24.21 -11.44 7.46
C LYS A 383 25.45 -11.04 8.24
N LEU A 384 26.63 -11.20 7.63
CA LEU A 384 27.86 -10.59 8.14
C LEU A 384 27.68 -9.06 8.26
N ALA A 385 28.16 -8.51 9.37
CA ALA A 385 27.83 -7.15 9.78
C ALA A 385 29.00 -6.39 10.42
N TRP A 386 30.25 -6.69 10.03
CA TRP A 386 31.35 -5.77 10.32
C TRP A 386 31.15 -4.44 9.59
N ALA A 387 30.60 -4.50 8.37
CA ALA A 387 30.21 -3.33 7.62
C ALA A 387 28.91 -3.51 6.86
N ILE A 388 28.18 -2.41 6.66
CA ILE A 388 27.06 -2.30 5.72
C ILE A 388 27.13 -0.98 4.96
N THR A 389 26.52 -0.95 3.78
CA THR A 389 26.41 0.31 3.02
C THR A 389 25.41 1.25 3.71
N VAL A 390 25.63 2.57 3.65
CA VAL A 390 24.65 3.56 4.15
C VAL A 390 23.24 3.31 3.59
N HIS A 391 23.12 2.95 2.30
CA HIS A 391 21.84 2.58 1.69
C HIS A 391 21.12 1.42 2.39
N LYS A 392 21.85 0.35 2.75
CA LYS A 392 21.28 -0.81 3.44
C LYS A 392 21.02 -0.56 4.93
N SER A 393 21.63 0.47 5.50
CA SER A 393 21.38 0.88 6.88
C SER A 393 20.07 1.64 7.07
N GLN A 394 19.44 2.10 5.98
CA GLN A 394 18.22 2.91 6.05
C GLN A 394 17.10 2.15 6.77
N GLY A 395 16.43 2.83 7.69
CA GLY A 395 15.41 2.26 8.57
C GLY A 395 15.96 1.57 9.82
N LEU A 396 17.22 1.12 9.81
CA LEU A 396 17.89 0.46 10.95
C LEU A 396 18.36 1.48 12.00
N THR A 397 18.56 1.01 13.23
CA THR A 397 19.05 1.81 14.36
C THR A 397 20.14 1.02 15.08
N PHE A 398 21.22 1.68 15.47
CA PHE A 398 22.39 1.07 16.11
C PHE A 398 22.82 1.87 17.34
N ASN A 399 23.46 1.19 18.30
CA ASN A 399 24.03 1.82 19.48
C ASN A 399 25.41 2.41 19.20
N ASN A 400 26.28 1.67 18.50
CA ASN A 400 27.63 2.08 18.16
C ASN A 400 27.88 1.93 16.66
N VAL A 401 28.31 3.02 16.02
CA VAL A 401 28.54 3.08 14.58
C VAL A 401 29.88 3.72 14.27
N ASN A 402 30.66 3.06 13.43
CA ASN A 402 31.83 3.65 12.79
C ASN A 402 31.46 4.13 11.37
N ILE A 403 31.59 5.41 11.07
CA ILE A 403 31.27 5.97 9.75
C ILE A 403 32.56 6.14 8.96
N ASP A 404 32.64 5.44 7.82
CA ASP A 404 33.75 5.51 6.89
C ASP A 404 33.34 6.25 5.60
N PHE A 405 33.70 7.53 5.54
CA PHE A 405 33.58 8.38 4.36
C PHE A 405 34.92 8.63 3.65
N THR A 406 35.92 7.75 3.83
CA THR A 406 37.23 7.87 3.15
C THR A 406 37.07 7.92 1.62
N ASP A 407 36.11 7.16 1.10
CA ASP A 407 35.73 7.11 -0.32
C ASP A 407 34.87 8.30 -0.80
N GLY A 408 34.56 9.24 0.10
CA GLY A 408 33.68 10.37 -0.12
C GLY A 408 32.19 10.04 -0.05
N VAL A 409 31.40 11.10 0.10
CA VAL A 409 29.94 11.10 0.00
C VAL A 409 29.54 11.56 -1.40
N PHE A 410 28.79 10.74 -2.14
CA PHE A 410 28.46 11.00 -3.54
C PHE A 410 26.97 11.32 -3.78
N ALA A 411 26.10 11.01 -2.81
CA ALA A 411 24.66 11.24 -2.90
C ALA A 411 24.18 12.21 -1.82
N GLY A 412 23.22 13.07 -2.18
CA GLY A 412 22.58 13.97 -1.23
C GLY A 412 21.91 13.17 -0.09
N GLY A 413 21.97 13.69 1.14
CA GLY A 413 21.37 13.05 2.31
C GLY A 413 22.10 11.81 2.85
N GLN A 414 23.17 11.33 2.21
CA GLN A 414 23.90 10.13 2.66
C GLN A 414 24.59 10.33 4.02
N ALA A 415 25.19 11.50 4.26
CA ALA A 415 25.75 11.84 5.57
C ALA A 415 24.67 11.88 6.67
N TYR A 416 23.52 12.49 6.36
CA TYR A 416 22.37 12.52 7.26
C TYR A 416 21.87 11.11 7.60
N VAL A 417 21.74 10.24 6.60
CA VAL A 417 21.27 8.86 6.79
C VAL A 417 22.23 8.09 7.69
N ALA A 418 23.53 8.18 7.45
CA ALA A 418 24.54 7.49 8.25
C ALA A 418 24.53 7.94 9.72
N LEU A 419 24.55 9.26 9.96
CA LEU A 419 24.54 9.83 11.32
C LEU A 419 23.24 9.51 12.06
N SER A 420 22.09 9.57 11.38
CA SER A 420 20.78 9.28 11.97
C SER A 420 20.54 7.80 12.29
N ARG A 421 21.47 6.89 11.95
CA ARG A 421 21.36 5.47 12.36
C ARG A 421 21.73 5.27 13.83
N CYS A 422 22.55 6.16 14.40
CA CYS A 422 22.95 6.06 15.80
C CYS A 422 21.89 6.67 16.72
N THR A 423 21.72 6.10 17.92
CA THR A 423 20.80 6.63 18.93
C THR A 423 21.35 7.86 19.65
N SER A 424 22.67 7.97 19.78
CA SER A 424 23.37 9.07 20.43
C SER A 424 24.61 9.51 19.65
N LEU A 425 25.07 10.75 19.90
CA LEU A 425 26.32 11.27 19.33
C LEU A 425 27.55 10.51 19.85
N GLU A 426 27.49 10.01 21.09
CA GLU A 426 28.55 9.26 21.76
C GLU A 426 28.75 7.85 21.18
N GLY A 427 27.73 7.28 20.54
CA GLY A 427 27.84 6.02 19.81
C GLY A 427 28.51 6.15 18.44
N ILE A 428 28.69 7.38 17.94
CA ILE A 428 29.28 7.62 16.62
C ILE A 428 30.79 7.72 16.73
N THR A 429 31.50 7.04 15.84
CA THR A 429 32.92 7.24 15.57
C THR A 429 33.10 7.55 14.10
N LEU A 430 33.95 8.52 13.77
CA LEU A 430 34.30 8.84 12.40
C LEU A 430 35.73 8.39 12.10
N LYS A 431 35.94 7.73 10.96
CA LYS A 431 37.30 7.39 10.49
C LYS A 431 38.05 8.62 9.98
N THR A 432 37.33 9.55 9.38
CA THR A 432 37.85 10.82 8.88
C THR A 432 36.93 11.97 9.28
N PRO A 433 37.44 13.20 9.47
CA PRO A 433 36.59 14.35 9.74
C PRO A 433 35.54 14.55 8.66
N LEU A 434 34.29 14.75 9.06
CA LEU A 434 33.17 15.12 8.19
C LEU A 434 33.42 16.53 7.65
N LYS A 435 33.40 16.65 6.33
CA LYS A 435 33.63 17.92 5.62
C LYS A 435 32.30 18.59 5.28
N HIS A 436 32.31 19.92 5.19
CA HIS A 436 31.17 20.68 4.69
C HIS A 436 30.71 20.23 3.30
N SER A 437 31.64 19.83 2.42
CA SER A 437 31.32 19.34 1.07
C SER A 437 30.56 18.01 1.04
N GLU A 438 30.58 17.26 2.13
CA GLU A 438 29.93 15.95 2.26
C GLU A 438 28.50 16.06 2.81
N VAL A 439 28.13 17.24 3.32
CA VAL A 439 26.76 17.57 3.73
C VAL A 439 26.18 18.48 2.66
N PHE A 440 25.33 17.90 1.81
CA PHE A 440 24.61 18.67 0.81
C PHE A 440 23.22 18.09 0.56
N VAL A 441 22.31 18.99 0.22
CA VAL A 441 20.94 18.68 -0.18
C VAL A 441 20.72 19.29 -1.55
N ARG A 442 20.05 18.54 -2.43
CA ARG A 442 19.69 18.98 -3.77
C ARG A 442 18.70 20.16 -3.69
N ALA A 443 18.84 21.16 -4.55
CA ALA A 443 18.01 22.36 -4.50
C ALA A 443 16.51 22.05 -4.72
N GLU A 444 16.24 21.03 -5.53
CA GLU A 444 14.92 20.50 -5.86
C GLU A 444 14.18 19.99 -4.61
N VAL A 445 14.92 19.33 -3.69
CA VAL A 445 14.39 18.84 -2.40
C VAL A 445 13.97 20.01 -1.53
N ASN A 446 14.80 21.06 -1.43
CA ASN A 446 14.46 22.27 -0.67
C ASN A 446 13.24 22.99 -1.25
N HIS A 447 13.17 23.12 -2.58
CA HIS A 447 12.03 23.75 -3.25
C HIS A 447 10.72 23.00 -2.99
N PHE A 448 10.75 21.68 -3.04
CA PHE A 448 9.58 20.86 -2.75
C PHE A 448 9.16 20.95 -1.26
N ALA A 449 10.13 20.96 -0.34
CA ALA A 449 9.87 21.03 1.09
C ALA A 449 9.17 22.31 1.55
N HIS A 450 9.37 23.44 0.86
CA HIS A 450 8.69 24.70 1.19
C HIS A 450 7.16 24.64 1.11
N HIS A 451 6.61 23.65 0.40
CA HIS A 451 5.17 23.47 0.21
C HIS A 451 4.56 22.45 1.19
N PHE A 452 5.34 21.94 2.15
CA PHE A 452 4.85 21.02 3.17
C PHE A 452 3.91 21.71 4.15
N ASN A 453 2.90 20.98 4.59
CA ASN A 453 1.88 21.47 5.53
C ASN A 453 1.17 22.74 5.04
N ASP A 454 1.04 22.93 3.72
CA ASP A 454 0.27 24.04 3.16
C ASP A 454 -1.20 23.90 3.57
N ASN A 455 -1.60 24.72 4.54
CA ASN A 455 -2.95 24.77 5.10
C ASN A 455 -4.02 25.02 4.03
N ASN A 456 -3.71 25.73 2.94
CA ASN A 456 -4.68 25.96 1.87
C ASN A 456 -4.92 24.69 1.06
N LEU A 457 -3.86 23.95 0.71
CA LEU A 457 -3.97 22.68 -0.01
C LEU A 457 -4.63 21.60 0.86
N ILE A 458 -4.22 21.49 2.12
CA ILE A 458 -4.79 20.54 3.09
C ILE A 458 -6.26 20.88 3.35
N SER A 459 -6.62 22.12 3.66
CA SER A 459 -8.01 22.50 3.90
C SER A 459 -8.89 22.35 2.66
N LYS A 460 -8.36 22.62 1.45
CA LYS A 460 -9.07 22.36 0.18
C LYS A 460 -9.31 20.87 -0.01
N ALA A 461 -8.30 20.03 0.25
CA ALA A 461 -8.44 18.58 0.18
C ALA A 461 -9.44 18.06 1.23
N LEU A 462 -9.44 18.59 2.45
CA LEU A 462 -10.39 18.25 3.51
C LEU A 462 -11.83 18.74 3.21
N LYS A 463 -12.00 19.91 2.60
CA LYS A 463 -13.32 20.37 2.13
C LYS A 463 -13.86 19.49 1.01
N GLN A 464 -12.99 19.11 0.06
CA GLN A 464 -13.35 18.13 -0.98
C GLN A 464 -13.72 16.77 -0.37
N SER A 465 -12.94 16.31 0.62
CA SER A 465 -13.18 15.11 1.41
C SER A 465 -14.56 15.07 2.04
N LYS A 466 -14.93 16.18 2.69
CA LYS A 466 -16.23 16.33 3.31
C LYS A 466 -17.34 16.24 2.26
N ALA A 467 -17.21 16.94 1.13
CA ALA A 467 -18.18 16.88 0.05
C ALA A 467 -18.33 15.46 -0.54
N ASP A 468 -17.22 14.76 -0.79
CA ASP A 468 -17.24 13.39 -1.35
C ASP A 468 -17.92 12.40 -0.41
N ARG A 469 -17.67 12.50 0.90
CA ARG A 469 -18.37 11.72 1.92
C ARG A 469 -19.88 11.96 1.88
N GLU A 470 -20.28 13.23 1.86
CA GLU A 470 -21.68 13.65 1.84
C GLU A 470 -22.39 13.17 0.55
N TYR A 471 -21.72 13.22 -0.60
CA TYR A 471 -22.23 12.64 -1.85
C TYR A 471 -22.37 11.12 -1.79
N SER A 472 -21.40 10.40 -1.20
CA SER A 472 -21.46 8.95 -1.04
C SER A 472 -22.63 8.51 -0.16
N ASP A 473 -22.83 9.20 0.96
CA ASP A 473 -23.93 8.91 1.88
C ASP A 473 -25.29 9.25 1.28
N ALA A 474 -25.36 10.32 0.48
CA ALA A 474 -26.55 10.63 -0.32
C ALA A 474 -26.88 9.49 -1.30
N ILE A 475 -25.90 8.98 -2.06
CA ILE A 475 -26.13 7.88 -3.02
C ILE A 475 -26.64 6.62 -2.30
N LYS A 476 -26.02 6.25 -1.17
CA LYS A 476 -26.47 5.10 -0.36
C LYS A 476 -27.91 5.27 0.15
N ALA A 477 -28.28 6.47 0.58
CA ALA A 477 -29.62 6.76 1.03
C ALA A 477 -30.65 6.67 -0.12
N PHE A 478 -30.29 7.19 -1.32
CA PHE A 478 -31.11 7.08 -2.53
C PHE A 478 -31.35 5.63 -2.92
N ASP A 479 -30.30 4.81 -2.94
CA ASP A 479 -30.39 3.39 -3.32
C ASP A 479 -31.19 2.56 -2.29
N LYS A 480 -31.26 3.01 -1.03
CA LYS A 480 -32.11 2.43 0.01
C LYS A 480 -33.55 2.98 0.02
N GLY A 481 -33.87 3.97 -0.82
CA GLY A 481 -35.17 4.64 -0.86
C GLY A 481 -35.45 5.62 0.29
N ASN A 482 -34.44 5.97 1.10
CA ASN A 482 -34.57 6.98 2.16
C ASN A 482 -34.31 8.37 1.58
N PHE A 483 -35.37 9.00 1.06
CA PHE A 483 -35.26 10.29 0.35
C PHE A 483 -34.97 11.47 1.27
N ASP A 484 -35.42 11.46 2.53
CA ASP A 484 -35.13 12.55 3.48
C ASP A 484 -33.64 12.61 3.80
N SER A 485 -33.03 11.47 4.13
CA SER A 485 -31.59 11.38 4.38
C SER A 485 -30.78 11.67 3.12
N PHE A 486 -31.26 11.23 1.94
CA PHE A 486 -30.66 11.59 0.66
C PHE A 486 -30.64 13.11 0.46
N LEU A 487 -31.78 13.79 0.60
CA LEU A 487 -31.88 15.24 0.38
C LEU A 487 -30.99 16.00 1.36
N GLN A 488 -31.01 15.64 2.65
CA GLN A 488 -30.19 16.30 3.65
C GLN A 488 -28.69 16.19 3.33
N ASN A 489 -28.20 14.99 3.04
CA ASN A 489 -26.79 14.77 2.69
C ASN A 489 -26.43 15.38 1.33
N PHE A 490 -27.34 15.34 0.36
CA PHE A 490 -27.13 15.89 -0.98
C PHE A 490 -27.02 17.43 -0.95
N PHE A 491 -27.90 18.13 -0.23
CA PHE A 491 -27.80 19.58 -0.07
C PHE A 491 -26.53 19.98 0.68
N LEU A 492 -26.19 19.26 1.74
CA LEU A 492 -24.93 19.46 2.47
C LEU A 492 -23.73 19.36 1.51
N ALA A 493 -23.71 18.31 0.67
CA ALA A 493 -22.65 18.10 -0.32
C ALA A 493 -22.56 19.22 -1.36
N ILE A 494 -23.70 19.73 -1.86
CA ILE A 494 -23.75 20.82 -2.84
C ILE A 494 -23.20 22.12 -2.25
N HIS A 495 -23.54 22.41 -0.99
CA HIS A 495 -23.00 23.57 -0.29
C HIS A 495 -21.49 23.44 -0.02
N SER A 496 -21.00 22.20 0.18
CA SER A 496 -19.58 21.91 0.32
C SER A 496 -18.82 21.98 -1.02
N ARG A 497 -19.42 21.53 -2.13
CA ARG A 497 -18.83 21.55 -3.49
C ARG A 497 -19.91 21.61 -4.57
N TYR A 498 -19.97 22.71 -5.33
CA TYR A 498 -20.94 22.86 -6.40
C TYR A 498 -20.53 22.09 -7.67
N ASP A 499 -21.08 20.88 -7.82
CA ASP A 499 -20.66 19.93 -8.86
C ASP A 499 -21.78 19.50 -9.82
N ILE A 500 -23.03 19.92 -9.56
CA ILE A 500 -24.23 19.44 -10.27
C ILE A 500 -24.19 19.75 -11.78
N GLU A 501 -23.58 20.86 -12.16
CA GLU A 501 -23.48 21.29 -13.56
C GLU A 501 -22.44 20.51 -14.37
N ARG A 502 -21.59 19.70 -13.72
CA ARG A 502 -20.60 18.89 -14.44
C ARG A 502 -21.30 17.86 -15.33
N PRO A 503 -20.92 17.73 -16.62
CA PRO A 503 -21.58 16.82 -17.55
C PRO A 503 -21.66 15.35 -17.09
N ILE A 504 -20.64 14.89 -16.34
CA ILE A 504 -20.59 13.53 -15.79
C ILE A 504 -21.70 13.34 -14.75
N ILE A 505 -21.88 14.31 -13.85
CA ILE A 505 -22.86 14.25 -12.77
C ILE A 505 -24.27 14.41 -13.33
N GLN A 506 -24.47 15.32 -14.28
CA GLN A 506 -25.73 15.43 -15.02
C GLN A 506 -26.12 14.11 -15.71
N ARG A 507 -25.16 13.44 -16.36
CA ARG A 507 -25.38 12.14 -17.00
C ARG A 507 -25.74 11.06 -15.97
N TYR A 508 -25.10 11.08 -14.80
CA TYR A 508 -25.38 10.13 -13.72
C TYR A 508 -26.78 10.34 -13.12
N ILE A 509 -27.13 11.59 -12.78
CA ILE A 509 -28.46 11.96 -12.29
C ILE A 509 -29.53 11.57 -13.31
N ARG A 510 -29.32 11.89 -14.59
CA ARG A 510 -30.24 11.49 -15.67
C ARG A 510 -30.43 9.98 -15.71
N ARG A 511 -29.35 9.20 -15.59
CA ARG A 511 -29.43 7.73 -15.59
C ARG A 511 -30.23 7.20 -14.39
N LYS A 512 -30.00 7.72 -13.19
CA LYS A 512 -30.75 7.33 -11.97
C LYS A 512 -32.23 7.71 -12.07
N LEU A 513 -32.54 8.92 -12.52
CA LEU A 513 -33.93 9.37 -12.70
C LEU A 513 -34.66 8.62 -13.83
N ASN A 514 -33.94 8.14 -14.85
CA ASN A 514 -34.55 7.37 -15.94
C ASN A 514 -35.16 6.04 -15.47
N ILE A 515 -34.80 5.54 -14.29
CA ILE A 515 -35.45 4.38 -13.67
C ILE A 515 -36.96 4.63 -13.50
N ILE A 516 -37.37 5.87 -13.20
CA ILE A 516 -38.79 6.24 -13.07
C ILE A 516 -39.53 6.04 -14.41
N ASN A 517 -38.91 6.42 -15.52
CA ASN A 517 -39.50 6.25 -16.84
C ASN A 517 -39.57 4.76 -17.24
N LEU A 518 -38.53 3.99 -16.92
CA LEU A 518 -38.52 2.55 -17.14
C LEU A 518 -39.64 1.85 -16.35
N LEU A 519 -39.76 2.14 -15.05
CA LEU A 519 -40.81 1.60 -14.19
C LEU A 519 -42.21 2.01 -14.66
N ARG A 520 -42.40 3.26 -15.12
CA ARG A 520 -43.68 3.71 -15.70
C ARG A 520 -44.05 2.92 -16.95
N ASN A 521 -43.10 2.65 -17.83
CA ASN A 521 -43.31 1.86 -19.03
C ASN A 521 -43.62 0.40 -18.69
N GLU A 522 -42.88 -0.18 -17.73
CA GLU A 522 -43.12 -1.54 -17.24
C GLU A 522 -44.51 -1.68 -16.62
N ILE A 523 -44.92 -0.75 -15.74
CA ILE A 523 -46.28 -0.73 -15.17
C ILE A 523 -47.33 -0.63 -16.27
N LYS A 524 -47.11 0.19 -17.31
CA LYS A 524 -48.03 0.32 -18.44
C LYS A 524 -48.16 -1.00 -19.21
N GLN A 525 -47.04 -1.69 -19.42
CA GLN A 525 -47.02 -2.98 -20.11
C GLN A 525 -47.68 -4.09 -19.29
N LEU A 526 -47.35 -4.20 -17.99
CA LEU A 526 -48.00 -5.14 -17.07
C LEU A 526 -49.50 -4.90 -16.96
N LYS A 527 -49.96 -3.64 -16.95
CA LYS A 527 -51.39 -3.32 -16.99
C LYS A 527 -52.06 -3.78 -18.29
N LYS A 528 -51.37 -3.65 -19.43
CA LYS A 528 -51.86 -4.12 -20.72
C LYS A 528 -51.98 -5.64 -20.75
N GLU A 529 -50.92 -6.35 -20.36
CA GLU A 529 -50.90 -7.82 -20.29
C GLU A 529 -51.95 -8.36 -19.32
N ARG A 530 -52.10 -7.72 -18.15
CA ARG A 530 -53.17 -8.07 -17.21
C ARG A 530 -54.56 -7.92 -17.84
N LYS A 531 -54.79 -6.83 -18.56
CA LYS A 531 -56.08 -6.60 -19.25
C LYS A 531 -56.34 -7.62 -20.35
N GLU A 532 -55.31 -8.01 -21.11
CA GLU A 532 -55.40 -9.06 -22.13
C GLU A 532 -55.71 -10.43 -21.50
N LYS A 533 -55.02 -10.80 -20.41
CA LYS A 533 -55.32 -12.01 -19.64
C LYS A 533 -56.74 -12.01 -19.08
N GLU A 534 -57.19 -10.90 -18.51
CA GLU A 534 -58.57 -10.74 -18.01
C GLU A 534 -59.60 -10.90 -19.15
N GLN A 535 -59.31 -10.45 -20.38
CA GLN A 535 -60.18 -10.67 -21.54
C GLN A 535 -60.23 -12.13 -21.99
N VAL A 536 -59.09 -12.82 -22.00
CA VAL A 536 -59.03 -14.26 -22.33
C VAL A 536 -59.81 -15.09 -21.31
N LEU A 537 -59.61 -14.82 -20.01
CA LEU A 537 -60.34 -15.49 -18.94
C LEU A 537 -61.86 -15.25 -19.04
N LYS A 538 -62.28 -14.04 -19.42
CA LYS A 538 -63.69 -13.74 -19.71
C LYS A 538 -64.24 -14.56 -20.87
N LYS A 539 -63.49 -14.72 -21.97
CA LYS A 539 -63.92 -15.55 -23.11
C LYS A 539 -64.07 -17.02 -22.72
N LEU A 540 -63.05 -17.59 -22.05
CA LEU A 540 -63.10 -18.97 -21.56
C LEU A 540 -64.28 -19.17 -20.59
N SER A 541 -64.52 -18.20 -19.70
CA SER A 541 -65.68 -18.23 -18.80
C SER A 541 -67.01 -18.32 -19.55
N VAL A 542 -67.17 -17.61 -20.68
CA VAL A 542 -68.37 -17.72 -21.53
C VAL A 542 -68.46 -19.09 -22.21
N GLU A 543 -67.35 -19.66 -22.69
CA GLU A 543 -67.32 -21.01 -23.28
C GLU A 543 -67.74 -22.08 -22.28
N TYR A 544 -67.24 -22.02 -21.04
CA TYR A 544 -67.68 -22.92 -19.96
C TYR A 544 -69.16 -22.75 -19.62
N VAL A 545 -69.73 -21.54 -19.73
CA VAL A 545 -71.19 -21.34 -19.58
C VAL A 545 -71.96 -22.01 -20.72
N LEU A 546 -71.47 -21.94 -21.96
CA LEU A 546 -72.09 -22.62 -23.10
C LEU A 546 -72.05 -24.14 -22.94
N MET A 547 -70.89 -24.69 -22.58
CA MET A 547 -70.75 -26.13 -22.28
C MET A 547 -71.67 -26.56 -21.13
N GLY A 548 -71.80 -25.75 -20.08
CA GLY A 548 -72.75 -26.00 -19.00
C GLY A 548 -74.21 -26.08 -19.47
N LYS A 549 -74.61 -25.20 -20.40
CA LYS A 549 -75.96 -25.21 -20.99
C LYS A 549 -76.21 -26.44 -21.86
N ASP A 550 -75.20 -26.90 -22.60
CA ASP A 550 -75.32 -28.10 -23.41
C ASP A 550 -75.40 -29.36 -22.54
N CYS A 551 -74.62 -29.44 -21.46
CA CYS A 551 -74.77 -30.50 -20.45
C CYS A 551 -76.16 -30.50 -19.77
N GLU A 552 -76.76 -29.32 -19.51
CA GLU A 552 -78.16 -29.24 -19.02
C GLU A 552 -79.14 -29.85 -20.02
N ARG A 553 -78.96 -29.61 -21.32
CA ARG A 553 -79.83 -30.13 -22.38
C ARG A 553 -79.75 -31.65 -22.51
N GLU A 554 -78.58 -32.22 -22.26
CA GLU A 554 -78.35 -33.68 -22.31
C GLU A 554 -78.69 -34.40 -21.00
N GLY A 555 -79.15 -33.68 -19.96
CA GLY A 555 -79.53 -34.26 -18.67
C GLY A 555 -78.34 -34.58 -17.74
N MET A 556 -77.15 -34.04 -18.01
CA MET A 556 -75.94 -34.22 -17.20
C MET A 556 -75.78 -33.07 -16.19
N THR A 557 -76.60 -33.06 -15.14
CA THR A 557 -76.68 -31.97 -14.14
C THR A 557 -75.38 -31.71 -13.38
N ASP A 558 -74.66 -32.75 -12.93
CA ASP A 558 -73.39 -32.58 -12.21
C ASP A 558 -72.29 -31.96 -13.09
N ALA A 559 -72.24 -32.37 -14.36
CA ALA A 559 -71.31 -31.81 -15.33
C ALA A 559 -71.63 -30.32 -15.63
N ALA A 560 -72.91 -29.98 -15.73
CA ALA A 560 -73.35 -28.59 -15.88
C ALA A 560 -72.94 -27.72 -14.68
N ILE A 561 -73.16 -28.20 -13.45
CA ILE A 561 -72.77 -27.49 -12.22
C ILE A 561 -71.25 -27.25 -12.18
N ASN A 562 -70.44 -28.24 -12.54
CA ASN A 562 -68.98 -28.12 -12.57
C ASN A 562 -68.50 -27.12 -13.63
N ASN A 563 -69.12 -27.10 -14.81
CA ASN A 563 -68.82 -26.12 -15.86
C ASN A 563 -69.16 -24.68 -15.42
N TYR A 564 -70.30 -24.46 -14.75
CA TYR A 564 -70.63 -23.13 -14.22
C TYR A 564 -69.74 -22.71 -13.05
N LYS A 565 -69.32 -23.63 -12.17
CA LYS A 565 -68.31 -23.34 -11.14
C LYS A 565 -66.99 -22.93 -11.79
N LYS A 566 -66.56 -23.64 -12.84
CA LYS A 566 -65.31 -23.32 -13.56
C LYS A 566 -65.39 -21.97 -14.27
N ALA A 567 -66.54 -21.64 -14.85
CA ALA A 567 -66.78 -20.31 -15.42
C ALA A 567 -66.63 -19.18 -14.39
N LEU A 568 -67.10 -19.39 -13.15
CA LEU A 568 -66.97 -18.41 -12.06
C LEU A 568 -65.56 -18.34 -11.47
N GLU A 569 -64.83 -19.46 -11.46
CA GLU A 569 -63.42 -19.49 -11.06
C GLU A 569 -62.56 -18.66 -12.04
N LEU A 570 -62.86 -18.75 -13.35
CA LEU A 570 -62.17 -18.00 -14.39
C LEU A 570 -62.59 -16.52 -14.45
N CYS A 571 -63.87 -16.22 -14.20
CA CYS A 571 -64.37 -14.86 -14.12
C CYS A 571 -65.48 -14.77 -13.06
N ALA A 572 -65.12 -14.30 -11.86
CA ALA A 572 -66.03 -14.21 -10.71
C ALA A 572 -67.27 -13.33 -10.96
N ASP A 573 -67.20 -12.40 -11.92
CA ASP A 573 -68.30 -11.50 -12.25
C ASP A 573 -69.21 -11.98 -13.39
N ASN A 574 -69.08 -13.23 -13.86
CA ASN A 574 -69.95 -13.74 -14.91
C ASN A 574 -71.40 -13.91 -14.39
N PRO A 575 -72.37 -13.08 -14.85
CA PRO A 575 -73.72 -13.05 -14.27
C PRO A 575 -74.55 -14.27 -14.66
N GLU A 576 -74.28 -14.84 -15.84
CA GLU A 576 -75.05 -15.96 -16.38
C GLU A 576 -74.69 -17.27 -15.67
N ALA A 577 -73.40 -17.50 -15.42
CA ALA A 577 -72.91 -18.61 -14.60
C ALA A 577 -73.49 -18.55 -13.17
N LYS A 578 -73.50 -17.37 -12.52
CA LYS A 578 -74.10 -17.18 -11.18
C LYS A 578 -75.59 -17.53 -11.17
N LYS A 579 -76.34 -17.07 -12.17
CA LYS A 579 -77.79 -17.28 -12.26
C LYS A 579 -78.13 -18.75 -12.48
N LYS A 580 -77.40 -19.42 -13.39
CA LYS A 580 -77.60 -20.84 -13.71
C LYS A 580 -77.22 -21.77 -12.56
N LEU A 581 -76.08 -21.52 -11.92
CA LEU A 581 -75.66 -22.28 -10.74
C LEU A 581 -76.67 -22.17 -9.58
N LYS A 582 -77.21 -20.96 -9.33
CA LYS A 582 -78.25 -20.76 -8.31
C LYS A 582 -79.54 -21.51 -8.62
N ARG A 583 -79.92 -21.60 -9.90
CA ARG A 583 -81.14 -22.31 -10.32
C ARG A 583 -80.98 -23.82 -10.15
N LEU A 584 -79.88 -24.39 -10.63
CA LEU A 584 -79.61 -25.83 -10.52
C LEU A 584 -79.44 -26.29 -9.07
N ASN A 585 -78.84 -25.45 -8.21
CA ASN A 585 -78.74 -25.73 -6.77
C ASN A 585 -80.07 -25.55 -6.01
N ALA A 586 -81.12 -25.01 -6.64
CA ALA A 586 -82.45 -24.87 -6.05
C ALA A 586 -83.43 -25.93 -6.60
N GLU A 587 -83.08 -26.62 -7.70
CA GLU A 587 -83.84 -27.70 -8.32
C GLU A 587 -83.34 -29.11 -7.88
N ASN A 588 -82.13 -29.18 -7.30
CA ASN A 588 -81.60 -30.31 -6.51
C ASN A 588 -81.87 -30.08 -5.02
#